data_AF-A0A7S0TY28-F1
#
_entry.id   AF-A0A7S0TY28-F1
#
_cell.length_a   1.000
_cell.length_b   1.000
_cell.length_c   1.000
_cell.angle_alpha   90.00
_cell.angle_beta   90.00
_cell.angle_gamma   90.00
#
_symmetry.space_group_name_H-M   'P 1'
#
loop_
_entity.id
_entity.type
_entity.pdbx_description
1 polymer ?
#
loop_
_entity_poly.entity_id
_entity_poly.type
_entity_poly.pdbx_seq_one_letter_code
_entity_poly.pdbx_strand_id
1 'polypeptide(L)'
;LGKYSHGVRVLAQTFKTCLQELSVLMVLLVMAVIMISSGMYFCENTDLNNIQSKFNSIPRSMYFSMISVTTIGYGDMTPLTMCGEFVACMAGLSGIFVL
;
A
#
# COMPACT_ATOMS: atom_id res chain seq x y z
N LEU A 1 31.54 -21.81 -7.56
CA LEU A 1 30.34 -22.20 -6.80
C LEU A 1 29.01 -21.85 -7.51
N GLY A 2 28.93 -20.84 -8.40
CA GLY A 2 27.68 -20.50 -9.12
C GLY A 2 27.33 -21.29 -10.40
N LYS A 3 28.09 -22.31 -10.77
CA LYS A 3 27.93 -23.04 -12.06
C LYS A 3 27.06 -24.31 -11.98
N TYR A 4 26.58 -24.69 -10.80
CA TYR A 4 25.83 -25.94 -10.56
C TYR A 4 24.37 -25.75 -10.13
N SER A 5 23.83 -24.53 -10.15
CA SER A 5 22.46 -24.31 -9.70
C SER A 5 21.48 -24.36 -10.86
N HIS A 6 21.23 -25.58 -11.35
CA HIS A 6 20.07 -25.85 -12.21
C HIS A 6 18.79 -25.29 -11.56
N GLY A 7 18.69 -25.35 -10.21
CA GLY A 7 17.62 -24.74 -9.43
C GLY A 7 17.55 -23.21 -9.54
N VAL A 8 18.66 -22.46 -9.47
CA VAL A 8 18.65 -20.99 -9.60
C VAL A 8 18.32 -20.57 -11.02
N ARG A 9 18.72 -21.35 -12.04
CA ARG A 9 18.37 -21.05 -13.43
C ARG A 9 16.89 -21.30 -13.70
N VAL A 10 16.32 -22.37 -13.14
CA VAL A 10 14.87 -22.63 -13.17
C VAL A 10 14.12 -21.54 -12.42
N LEU A 11 14.53 -21.18 -11.19
CA LEU A 11 13.95 -20.09 -10.42
C LEU A 11 14.02 -18.75 -11.17
N ALA A 12 15.15 -18.42 -11.80
CA ALA A 12 15.32 -17.20 -12.57
C ALA A 12 14.41 -17.18 -13.80
N GLN A 13 14.21 -18.32 -14.46
CA GLN A 13 13.30 -18.43 -15.60
C GLN A 13 11.84 -18.33 -15.16
N THR A 14 11.46 -18.98 -14.05
CA THR A 14 10.14 -18.83 -13.44
C THR A 14 9.90 -17.39 -13.00
N PHE A 15 10.87 -16.73 -12.36
CA PHE A 15 10.79 -15.31 -12.01
C PHE A 15 10.61 -14.43 -13.24
N LYS A 16 11.29 -14.73 -14.35
CA LYS A 16 11.15 -13.94 -15.59
C LYS A 16 9.77 -14.08 -16.22
N THR A 17 9.16 -15.26 -16.15
CA THR A 17 7.79 -15.48 -16.59
C THR A 17 6.79 -14.81 -15.63
N CYS A 18 6.98 -14.98 -14.32
CA CYS A 18 6.13 -14.35 -13.30
C CYS A 18 6.33 -12.83 -13.23
N LEU A 19 7.46 -12.28 -13.65
CA LEU A 19 7.77 -10.84 -13.62
C LEU A 19 6.76 -10.02 -14.41
N GLN A 20 6.26 -10.56 -15.53
CA GLN A 20 5.23 -9.87 -16.32
C GLN A 20 3.92 -9.78 -15.52
N GLU A 21 3.50 -10.85 -14.86
CA GLU A 21 2.28 -10.85 -14.02
C GLU A 21 2.48 -10.01 -12.75
N LEU A 22 3.63 -10.14 -12.09
CA LEU A 22 4.04 -9.32 -10.95
C LEU A 22 4.06 -7.84 -11.31
N SER A 23 4.49 -7.47 -12.51
CA SER A 23 4.54 -6.06 -12.93
C SER A 23 3.15 -5.43 -13.00
N VAL A 24 2.13 -6.17 -13.45
CA VAL A 24 0.75 -5.70 -13.50
C VAL A 24 0.19 -5.54 -12.08
N LEU A 25 0.43 -6.52 -11.20
CA LEU A 25 0.00 -6.46 -9.80
C LEU A 25 0.66 -5.29 -9.05
N MET A 26 1.95 -5.03 -9.30
CA MET A 26 2.67 -3.90 -8.72
C MET A 26 2.10 -2.55 -9.18
N VAL A 27 1.74 -2.41 -10.46
CA VAL A 27 1.11 -1.17 -10.96
C VAL A 27 -0.27 -0.97 -10.33
N LEU A 28 -1.08 -2.03 -10.21
CA LEU A 28 -2.38 -1.97 -9.54
C LEU A 28 -2.25 -1.58 -8.07
N LEU A 29 -1.28 -2.16 -7.34
CA LEU A 29 -0.96 -1.78 -5.96
C LEU A 29 -0.62 -0.30 -5.85
N VAL A 30 0.29 0.21 -6.68
CA VAL A 30 0.71 1.62 -6.65
C VAL A 30 -0.46 2.55 -6.95
N MET A 31 -1.30 2.21 -7.94
CA MET A 31 -2.50 2.98 -8.27
C MET A 31 -3.49 3.02 -7.09
N ALA A 32 -3.75 1.88 -6.43
CA ALA A 32 -4.61 1.80 -5.25
C ALA A 32 -4.06 2.65 -4.10
N VAL A 33 -2.75 2.56 -3.83
CA VAL A 33 -2.07 3.36 -2.79
C VAL A 33 -2.22 4.85 -3.04
N ILE A 34 -2.03 5.32 -4.27
CA ILE A 34 -2.17 6.74 -4.63
C ILE A 34 -3.61 7.23 -4.41
N MET A 35 -4.60 6.43 -4.84
CA MET A 35 -6.02 6.78 -4.71
C MET A 35 -6.43 6.90 -3.23
N ILE A 36 -6.08 5.89 -2.42
CA ILE A 36 -6.40 5.87 -0.98
C ILE A 36 -5.62 6.96 -0.23
N SER A 37 -4.34 7.16 -0.55
CA SER A 37 -3.53 8.21 0.07
C SER A 37 -4.12 9.60 -0.14
N SER A 38 -4.64 9.86 -1.34
CA SER A 38 -5.27 11.14 -1.67
C SER A 38 -6.57 11.33 -0.89
N GLY A 39 -7.40 10.28 -0.78
CA GLY A 39 -8.60 10.29 0.04
C GLY A 39 -8.31 10.50 1.53
N MET A 40 -7.34 9.76 2.08
CA MET A 40 -6.89 9.90 3.47
C MET A 40 -6.41 11.32 3.79
N TYR A 41 -5.56 11.89 2.93
CA TYR A 41 -5.07 13.25 3.09
C TYR A 41 -6.23 14.26 3.12
N PHE A 42 -7.20 14.13 2.21
CA PHE A 42 -8.32 15.06 2.17
C PHE A 42 -9.25 14.90 3.39
N CYS A 43 -9.59 13.66 3.77
CA CYS A 43 -10.44 13.38 4.92
C CYS A 43 -9.84 13.81 6.26
N GLU A 44 -8.51 13.74 6.43
CA GLU A 44 -7.85 14.20 7.65
C GLU A 44 -7.59 15.72 7.67
N ASN A 45 -7.30 16.34 6.51
CA ASN A 45 -7.08 17.80 6.45
C ASN A 45 -8.37 18.63 6.48
N THR A 46 -9.53 18.03 6.26
CA THR A 46 -10.82 18.75 6.30
C THR A 46 -11.23 19.09 7.74
N ASP A 47 -10.87 18.26 8.72
CA ASP A 47 -11.15 18.52 10.13
C ASP A 47 -10.04 19.36 10.78
N LEU A 48 -10.17 20.68 10.68
CA LEU A 48 -9.26 21.71 11.23
C LEU A 48 -9.00 21.63 12.75
N ASN A 49 -9.67 20.73 13.49
CA ASN A 49 -9.51 20.56 14.94
C ASN A 49 -8.44 19.53 15.34
N ASN A 50 -7.82 18.84 14.39
CA ASN A 50 -6.97 17.68 14.69
C ASN A 50 -5.48 18.03 14.79
N ILE A 51 -5.08 18.67 15.90
CA ILE A 51 -3.68 18.99 16.22
C ILE A 51 -2.79 17.72 16.32
N GLN A 52 -3.40 16.53 16.42
CA GLN A 52 -2.71 15.24 16.49
C GLN A 52 -2.70 14.43 15.18
N SER A 53 -3.21 14.97 14.07
CA SER A 53 -3.18 14.23 12.81
C SER A 53 -1.75 13.99 12.35
N LYS A 54 -1.37 12.71 12.24
CA LYS A 54 -0.06 12.32 11.69
C LYS A 54 -0.03 12.43 10.15
N PHE A 55 -1.15 12.77 9.50
CA PHE A 55 -1.31 12.85 8.03
C PHE A 55 -0.99 14.24 7.46
N ASN A 56 0.11 14.83 7.91
CA ASN A 56 0.45 16.23 7.59
C ASN A 56 1.05 16.45 6.19
N SER A 57 1.30 15.38 5.42
CA SER A 57 1.89 15.45 4.08
C SER A 57 1.52 14.24 3.23
N ILE A 58 1.40 14.43 1.92
CA ILE A 58 1.07 13.38 0.94
C ILE A 58 1.98 12.14 1.07
N PRO A 59 3.31 12.26 1.22
CA PRO A 59 4.19 11.09 1.37
C PRO A 59 3.89 10.27 2.63
N ARG A 60 3.38 10.93 3.68
CA ARG A 60 3.05 10.26 4.94
C ARG A 60 1.74 9.49 4.83
N SER A 61 0.76 10.04 4.11
CA SER A 61 -0.46 9.31 3.73
C SER A 61 -0.16 8.13 2.79
N MET A 62 0.82 8.27 1.87
CA MET A 62 1.25 7.17 1.01
C MET A 62 1.86 6.02 1.81
N TYR A 63 2.69 6.33 2.81
CA TYR A 63 3.25 5.32 3.71
C TYR A 63 2.15 4.53 4.40
N PHE A 64 1.16 5.20 5.00
CA PHE A 64 0.00 4.56 5.63
C PHE A 64 -0.77 3.67 4.63
N SER A 65 -1.14 4.22 3.47
CA SER A 65 -1.87 3.45 2.45
C SER A 65 -1.08 2.22 1.99
N MET A 66 0.24 2.33 1.85
CA MET A 66 1.08 1.20 1.45
C MET A 66 1.09 0.09 2.50
N ILE A 67 1.26 0.41 3.78
CA ILE A 67 1.26 -0.60 4.86
C ILE A 67 -0.14 -1.20 5.08
N SER A 68 -1.22 -0.46 4.79
CA SER A 68 -2.60 -0.95 4.88
C SER A 68 -2.95 -1.89 3.74
N VAL A 69 -2.65 -1.51 2.50
CA VAL A 69 -2.94 -2.32 1.30
C VAL A 69 -2.08 -3.60 1.28
N THR A 70 -0.84 -3.53 1.77
CA THR A 70 0.01 -4.71 1.96
C THR A 70 -0.33 -5.52 3.22
N THR A 71 -1.35 -5.12 3.98
CA THR A 71 -1.81 -5.76 5.22
C THR A 71 -0.76 -5.86 6.34
N ILE A 72 0.31 -5.07 6.27
CA ILE A 72 1.35 -4.99 7.32
C ILE A 72 0.79 -4.34 8.59
N GLY A 73 0.08 -3.21 8.44
CA GLY A 73 -0.67 -2.56 9.53
C GLY A 73 0.13 -2.29 10.80
N TYR A 74 1.29 -1.60 10.72
CA TYR A 74 2.14 -1.31 11.88
C TYR A 74 1.43 -0.58 13.04
N GLY A 75 0.35 0.16 12.76
CA GLY A 75 -0.40 0.91 13.75
C GLY A 75 0.32 2.16 14.27
N ASP A 76 1.44 2.56 13.67
CA ASP A 76 2.16 3.80 14.03
C ASP A 76 1.40 5.06 13.62
N MET A 77 0.50 4.92 12.65
CA MET A 77 -0.40 5.94 12.14
C MET A 77 -1.80 5.37 11.98
N THR A 78 -2.79 6.09 12.48
CA THR A 78 -4.20 5.75 12.35
C THR A 78 -5.01 7.02 12.10
N PRO A 79 -6.04 6.99 11.23
CA PRO A 79 -6.95 8.11 11.10
C PRO A 79 -7.64 8.37 12.45
N LEU A 80 -7.94 9.64 12.69
CA LEU A 80 -8.66 10.13 13.86
C LEU A 80 -10.06 10.63 13.47
N THR A 81 -10.27 10.96 12.19
CA THR A 81 -11.57 11.38 11.68
C THR A 81 -12.45 10.19 11.29
N MET A 82 -13.76 10.34 11.49
CA MET A 82 -14.75 9.31 11.15
C MET A 82 -14.73 8.99 9.64
N CYS A 83 -14.46 9.98 8.79
CA CYS A 83 -14.24 9.77 7.36
C CYS A 83 -12.93 9.05 7.06
N GLY A 84 -11.85 9.36 7.79
CA GLY A 84 -10.56 8.69 7.65
C GLY A 84 -10.65 7.20 8.03
N GLU A 85 -11.40 6.85 9.07
CA GLU A 85 -11.65 5.45 9.46
C GLU A 85 -12.34 4.67 8.34
N PHE A 86 -13.33 5.27 7.67
CA PHE A 86 -13.99 4.64 6.53
C PHE A 86 -13.02 4.38 5.37
N VAL A 87 -12.15 5.35 5.05
CA VAL A 87 -11.13 5.19 4.02
C VAL A 87 -10.10 4.13 4.40
N ALA A 88 -9.72 4.02 5.69
CA ALA A 88 -8.85 2.95 6.16
C ALA A 88 -9.47 1.55 6.01
N CYS A 89 -10.77 1.41 6.27
CA CYS A 89 -11.50 0.16 5.98
C CYS A 89 -11.48 -0.19 4.49
N MET A 90 -11.73 0.79 3.61
CA MET A 90 -11.63 0.59 2.16
C MET A 90 -10.21 0.20 1.73
N ALA A 91 -9.18 0.76 2.39
CA ALA A 91 -7.79 0.44 2.11
C ALA A 91 -7.47 -1.02 2.39
N GLY A 92 -7.87 -1.54 3.55
CA GLY A 92 -7.70 -2.94 3.90
C GLY A 92 -8.42 -3.88 2.93
N LEU A 93 -9.67 -3.57 2.57
CA LEU A 93 -10.43 -4.36 1.59
C LEU A 93 -9.76 -4.35 0.22
N SER A 94 -9.29 -3.20 -0.25
CA SER A 94 -8.62 -3.09 -1.55
C SER A 94 -7.34 -3.93 -1.62
N GLY A 95 -6.59 -4.03 -0.52
CA GLY A 95 -5.42 -4.90 -0.42
C GLY A 95 -5.76 -6.37 -0.62
N ILE A 96 -6.83 -6.84 0.02
CA ILE A 96 -7.32 -8.21 -0.11
C ILE A 96 -7.83 -8.51 -1.53
N PHE A 97 -8.41 -7.52 -2.22
CA PHE A 97 -8.86 -7.69 -3.61
C PHE A 97 -7.71 -7.72 -4.62
N VAL A 98 -6.59 -7.07 -4.32
CA VAL A 98 -5.43 -6.95 -5.23
C VAL A 98 -4.42 -8.08 -5.04
N LEU A 99 -4.27 -8.60 -3.81
CA LEU A 99 -3.39 -9.71 -3.44
C LEU A 99 -4.05 -11.07 -3.71
#